data_AF-T1A198-F1
#
_entry.id   AF-T1A198-F1
#
_cell.length_a   1.000
_cell.length_b   1.000
_cell.length_c   1.000
_cell.angle_alpha   90.00
_cell.angle_beta   90.00
_cell.angle_gamma   90.00
#
_symmetry.space_group_name_H-M   'P 1'
#
loop_
_entity.id
_entity.type
_entity.pdbx_description
1 polymer ?
#
loop_
_entity_poly.entity_id
_entity_poly.type
_entity_poly.pdbx_seq_one_letter_code
_entity_poly.pdbx_strand_id
1 'polypeptide(L)' 'VTGNVKEHGIRAIEQHGPYELTGDRGIMQLLDQLLAAFVAQGRMKLPGSTYRPVYRLVA' A
#
# COMPACT_ATOMS: atom_id res chain seq x y z
N VAL A 1 -6.51 -1.56 0.15
CA VAL A 1 -7.41 -1.79 1.32
C VAL A 1 -7.49 -3.26 1.69
N THR A 2 -7.86 -4.15 0.77
CA THR A 2 -7.99 -5.60 1.02
C THR A 2 -6.78 -6.21 1.75
N GLY A 3 -5.56 -5.99 1.25
CA GLY A 3 -4.34 -6.48 1.90
C GLY A 3 -4.01 -5.87 3.28
N ASN A 4 -4.64 -4.75 3.67
CA ASN A 4 -4.41 -4.11 4.97
C ASN A 4 -5.34 -4.64 6.07
N VAL A 5 -6.57 -5.04 5.73
CA VAL A 5 -7.63 -5.27 6.75
C VAL A 5 -8.49 -6.51 6.52
N LYS A 6 -8.45 -7.13 5.33
CA LYS A 6 -9.26 -8.32 5.04
C LYS A 6 -8.39 -9.56 5.18
N GLU A 7 -8.88 -10.56 5.91
CA GLU A 7 -8.12 -11.78 6.23
C GLU A 7 -7.53 -12.47 4.99
N HIS A 8 -8.35 -12.68 3.95
CA HIS A 8 -7.87 -13.28 2.70
C HIS A 8 -6.80 -12.43 2.01
N GLY A 9 -6.91 -11.09 2.11
CA GLY A 9 -5.93 -10.16 1.58
C GLY A 9 -4.62 -10.23 2.34
N ILE A 10 -4.68 -10.23 3.68
CA ILE A 10 -3.52 -10.32 4.55
C ILE A 10 -2.75 -11.63 4.27
N ARG A 11 -3.45 -12.76 4.20
CA ARG A 11 -2.83 -14.06 3.86
C ARG A 11 -2.15 -14.05 2.49
N ALA A 12 -2.79 -13.43 1.49
CA ALA A 12 -2.19 -13.32 0.16
C ALA A 12 -0.88 -12.52 0.20
N ILE A 13 -0.84 -11.43 0.98
CA ILE A 13 0.36 -10.60 1.17
C ILE A 13 1.46 -11.36 1.92
N GLU A 14 1.12 -12.14 2.93
CA GLU A 14 2.09 -12.96 3.68
C GLU A 14 2.73 -14.04 2.79
N GLN A 15 1.93 -14.64 1.91
CA GLN A 15 2.38 -15.73 1.03
C GLN A 15 3.17 -15.23 -0.19
N HIS A 16 2.74 -14.13 -0.81
CA HIS A 16 3.24 -13.70 -2.11
C HIS A 16 3.97 -12.35 -2.07
N GLY A 17 3.93 -11.65 -0.93
CA GLY A 17 4.48 -10.31 -0.80
C GLY A 17 3.48 -9.20 -1.20
N PRO A 18 3.95 -7.94 -1.27
CA PRO A 18 3.11 -6.78 -1.58
C PRO A 18 2.50 -6.87 -2.99
N TYR A 19 1.33 -6.27 -3.18
CA TYR A 19 0.74 -6.13 -4.51
C TYR A 19 1.60 -5.26 -5.42
N GLU A 20 1.92 -5.74 -6.61
CA GLU A 20 2.61 -4.94 -7.63
C GLU A 20 1.59 -4.17 -8.46
N LEU A 21 1.76 -2.85 -8.48
CA LEU A 21 0.93 -1.92 -9.24
C LEU A 21 1.76 -1.36 -10.38
N THR A 22 1.31 -1.62 -11.60
CA THR A 22 2.00 -1.23 -12.84
C THR A 22 1.10 -0.33 -13.67
N GLY A 23 1.66 0.67 -14.34
CA GLY A 23 0.89 1.55 -15.20
C GLY A 23 1.73 2.63 -15.84
N ASP A 24 1.07 3.62 -16.44
CA ASP A 24 1.75 4.81 -16.96
C ASP A 24 2.61 5.49 -15.88
N ARG A 25 3.83 5.89 -16.26
CA ARG A 25 4.81 6.44 -15.34
C ARG A 25 4.32 7.72 -14.64
N GLY A 26 3.64 8.61 -15.36
CA GLY A 26 3.10 9.84 -14.79
C GLY A 26 2.00 9.55 -13.78
N ILE A 27 1.11 8.61 -14.08
CA ILE A 27 0.06 8.17 -13.16
C ILE A 27 0.66 7.50 -11.91
N MET A 28 1.64 6.62 -12.07
CA MET A 28 2.27 5.93 -10.94
C MET A 28 3.00 6.89 -10.00
N GLN A 29 3.62 7.95 -10.52
CA GLN A 29 4.23 9.01 -9.70
C GLN A 29 3.21 9.78 -8.86
N LEU A 30 2.08 10.16 -9.46
CA LEU A 30 1.00 10.85 -8.73
C LEU A 30 0.38 9.94 -7.66
N LEU A 31 0.24 8.65 -7.97
CA LEU A 31 -0.25 7.66 -7.01
C LEU A 31 0.71 7.48 -5.84
N ASP A 32 2.02 7.42 -6.09
CA ASP A 32 3.04 7.32 -5.04
C ASP A 32 2.95 8.50 -4.05
N GLN A 33 2.91 9.72 -4.59
CA GLN A 33 2.81 10.94 -3.79
C GLN A 33 1.53 10.95 -2.92
N LEU A 34 0.39 10.58 -3.51
CA LEU A 34 -0.88 10.51 -2.78
C LEU A 34 -0.82 9.49 -1.63
N LEU A 35 -0.32 8.28 -1.89
CA LEU A 35 -0.28 7.23 -0.88
C LEU A 35 0.75 7.54 0.21
N ALA A 36 1.90 8.12 -0.13
CA ALA A 36 2.89 8.60 0.83
C ALA A 36 2.29 9.66 1.76
N ALA A 37 1.48 10.59 1.23
CA ALA A 37 0.78 11.59 2.04
C ALA A 37 -0.20 10.95 3.03
N PHE A 38 -0.90 9.87 2.66
CA PHE A 38 -1.77 9.14 3.60
C PHE A 38 -1.00 8.45 4.72
N VAL A 39 0.20 7.93 4.43
CA VAL A 39 1.08 7.37 5.47
C VAL A 39 1.54 8.46 6.43
N ALA A 40 2.03 9.58 5.91
CA ALA A 40 2.50 10.71 6.70
C ALA A 40 1.40 11.30 7.60
N GLN A 41 0.15 11.31 7.13
CA GLN A 41 -1.01 11.77 7.87
C GLN A 41 -1.61 10.71 8.82
N GLY A 42 -1.01 9.52 8.92
CA GLY A 42 -1.51 8.45 9.78
C GLY A 42 -2.87 7.86 9.35
N ARG A 43 -3.24 8.00 8.08
CA ARG A 43 -4.54 7.55 7.55
C ARG A 43 -4.59 6.06 7.19
N MET A 44 -3.45 5.38 7.21
CA MET A 44 -3.35 3.97 6.78
C MET A 44 -3.49 2.97 7.93
N LYS A 45 -3.33 3.41 9.19
CA LYS A 45 -3.42 2.56 10.38
C LYS A 45 -3.77 3.39 11.61
N LEU A 46 -4.39 2.76 12.61
CA LEU A 46 -4.63 3.39 13.91
C LEU A 46 -3.30 3.73 14.61
N PRO A 47 -3.29 4.78 15.46
CA PRO A 47 -2.12 5.14 16.27
C PRO A 47 -1.56 3.96 17.07
N GLY A 48 -0.25 3.96 17.31
CA GLY A 48 0.43 2.93 18.12
C GLY A 48 1.15 1.84 17.32
N SER A 49 1.18 1.93 15.98
CA SER A 49 2.02 1.05 15.18
C SER A 49 2.39 1.64 13.82
N THR A 50 3.59 1.31 13.34
CA THR A 50 4.07 1.77 12.03
C THR A 50 3.32 1.06 10.90
N TYR A 51 2.81 1.84 9.95
CA TYR A 51 2.22 1.29 8.73
C TYR A 51 3.32 0.78 7.79
N ARG A 52 3.20 -0.47 7.34
CA ARG A 52 4.02 -1.05 6.26
C ARG A 52 3.15 -1.16 5.01
N PRO A 53 3.53 -0.51 3.89
CA PRO A 53 2.81 -0.66 2.63
C PRO A 53 2.69 -2.13 2.21
N VAL A 54 1.48 -2.53 1.83
CA VAL A 54 1.18 -3.86 1.26
C VAL A 54 1.06 -3.81 -0.27
N TYR A 55 1.69 -2.80 -0.87
CA TYR A 55 1.78 -2.59 -2.32
C TYR A 55 3.18 -2.08 -2.67
N ARG A 56 3.56 -2.23 -3.94
CA ARG A 56 4.76 -1.70 -4.56
C ARG A 56 4.38 -1.16 -5.94
N LEU A 57 4.83 0.06 -6.25
CA LEU A 57 4.71 0.61 -7.60
C LEU A 57 5.88 0.09 -8.43
N VAL A 58 5.59 -0.49 -9.59
CA VAL A 58 6.58 -0.99 -10.53
C VAL A 58 6.43 -0.17 -11.81
N ALA A 59 7.49 0.58 -12.15
CA ALA A 59 7.55 1.50 -13.28
C ALA A 59 8.24 0.86 -14.49
#